data_AF-A0A7R9ZVD6-F1
#
_entry.id   AF-A0A7R9ZVD6-F1
#
_cell.length_a   1.000
_cell.length_b   1.000
_cell.length_c   1.000
_cell.angle_alpha   90.00
_cell.angle_beta   90.00
_cell.angle_gamma   90.00
#
_symmetry.space_group_name_H-M   'P 1'
#
loop_
_entity.id
_entity.type
_entity.pdbx_description
1 polymer ?
#
loop_
_entity_poly.entity_id
_entity_poly.type
_entity_poly.pdbx_seq_one_letter_code
_entity_poly.pdbx_strand_id
1 'polypeptide(L)'
;STRTVPHYPLPLPPSKVSPPLPAMASLLILLLAGMSCVAHGVQQRAPAGRLAAAQVPMLAEMRAAPWNATAQQRGCKAIWKFAFPPHEEWIQIRKNSRQDAAIAAGSDVTIIQAMQRFPDDMGLQIACIEGLAGMAAWNSDAYVKMGDHGAVEAMAEAVKRFSDREEMMGAVGNLGHFTDFKPSNEANLQRMAKSNMTAAILAGLRTFYNNGRVVMGILGYFSNACVPESIRAQMVRAGWLELTAQIMRDHLYYPGIPAEVIWDNDECFMDSSEYRNRQGDAGLPKEVIKAMNASNHGVHTDVVTEDRMYQNGLDMVIKFARGNATHKATLTEAGACEVVGDGMRRGLKVRRSLFCGVLAVLSCSAPPSC
;
A
#
# COMPACT_ATOMS: atom_id res chain seq x y z
N SER A 1 -4.71 60.37 19.22
CA SER A 1 -5.28 59.27 18.43
C SER A 1 -4.40 58.05 18.62
N THR A 2 -4.70 57.25 19.63
CA THR A 2 -3.93 56.06 20.05
C THR A 2 -4.67 54.82 19.52
N ARG A 3 -4.03 54.10 18.58
CA ARG A 3 -4.54 52.83 18.04
C ARG A 3 -4.32 51.71 19.07
N THR A 4 -5.41 51.12 19.53
CA THR A 4 -5.44 49.84 20.25
C THR A 4 -5.17 48.68 19.28
N VAL A 5 -4.27 47.80 19.66
CA VAL A 5 -4.00 46.52 18.97
C VAL A 5 -4.91 45.45 19.59
N PRO A 6 -5.60 44.60 18.80
CA PRO A 6 -6.44 43.55 19.35
C PRO A 6 -5.59 42.38 19.88
N HIS A 7 -5.84 41.98 21.12
CA HIS A 7 -5.32 40.75 21.70
C HIS A 7 -6.12 39.56 21.16
N TYR A 8 -5.44 38.63 20.50
CA TYR A 8 -5.98 37.30 20.19
C TYR A 8 -5.71 36.34 21.37
N PRO A 9 -6.68 35.51 21.78
CA PRO A 9 -6.46 34.51 22.82
C PRO A 9 -5.55 33.39 22.30
N LEU A 10 -4.66 32.93 23.17
CA LEU A 10 -3.78 31.78 22.93
C LEU A 10 -4.61 30.50 22.70
N PRO A 11 -4.13 29.57 21.85
CA PRO A 11 -4.80 28.30 21.61
C PRO A 11 -4.81 27.46 22.88
N LEU A 12 -5.97 26.86 23.18
CA LEU A 12 -6.13 25.91 24.27
C LEU A 12 -5.29 24.64 24.02
N PRO A 13 -4.77 23.99 25.07
CA PRO A 13 -4.04 22.73 24.93
C PRO A 13 -4.97 21.63 24.38
N PRO A 14 -4.43 20.65 23.64
CA PRO A 14 -5.21 19.59 23.04
C PRO A 14 -5.96 18.81 24.13
N SER A 15 -7.28 18.73 23.96
CA SER A 15 -8.14 17.89 24.79
C SER A 15 -7.73 16.43 24.60
N LYS A 16 -7.75 15.68 25.72
CA LYS A 16 -7.47 14.24 25.75
C LYS A 16 -8.43 13.53 24.79
N VAL A 17 -7.92 13.13 23.63
CA VAL A 17 -8.60 12.23 22.71
C VAL A 17 -8.69 10.87 23.40
N SER A 18 -9.92 10.44 23.70
CA SER A 18 -10.18 9.09 24.20
C SER A 18 -9.74 8.06 23.14
N PRO A 19 -9.10 6.95 23.53
CA PRO A 19 -8.69 5.93 22.56
C PRO A 19 -9.93 5.30 21.91
N PRO A 20 -9.92 5.05 20.59
CA PRO A 20 -11.02 4.33 19.95
C PRO A 20 -11.04 2.87 20.42
N LEU A 21 -12.24 2.36 20.72
CA LEU A 21 -12.56 0.96 20.96
C LEU A 21 -12.24 0.08 19.72
N PRO A 22 -12.07 -1.26 19.87
CA PRO A 22 -11.35 -2.07 18.90
C PRO A 22 -12.20 -2.38 17.66
N ALA A 23 -11.92 -1.69 16.56
CA ALA A 23 -12.32 -2.08 15.20
C ALA A 23 -11.18 -2.81 14.46
N MET A 24 -10.27 -3.48 15.19
CA MET A 24 -9.01 -4.00 14.63
C MET A 24 -9.15 -5.26 13.76
N ALA A 25 -10.24 -6.03 13.86
CA ALA A 25 -10.34 -7.32 13.16
C ALA A 25 -10.56 -7.21 11.64
N SER A 26 -11.01 -6.06 11.11
CA SER A 26 -11.21 -5.86 9.66
C SER A 26 -10.09 -5.07 8.99
N LEU A 27 -9.18 -4.47 9.76
CA LEU A 27 -8.11 -3.61 9.26
C LEU A 27 -6.91 -4.41 8.71
N LEU A 28 -6.73 -5.65 9.17
CA LEU A 28 -5.61 -6.52 8.81
C LEU A 28 -5.80 -7.23 7.43
N ILE A 29 -6.97 -7.10 6.80
CA ILE A 29 -7.38 -7.92 5.64
C ILE A 29 -6.82 -7.40 4.29
N LEU A 30 -6.25 -6.19 4.22
CA LEU A 30 -6.05 -5.50 2.93
C LEU A 30 -4.59 -5.35 2.41
N LEU A 31 -3.53 -5.75 3.12
CA LEU A 31 -2.26 -4.98 3.01
C LEU A 31 -0.90 -5.70 2.95
N LEU A 32 -0.73 -6.89 2.34
CA LEU A 32 0.63 -7.51 2.25
C LEU A 32 1.04 -8.02 0.86
N ALA A 33 1.13 -7.14 -0.13
CA ALA A 33 1.85 -7.40 -1.39
C ALA A 33 3.34 -7.02 -1.21
N GLY A 34 4.27 -7.98 -1.35
CA GLY A 34 5.71 -7.64 -1.39
C GLY A 34 6.71 -8.54 -0.66
N MET A 35 6.60 -9.88 -0.72
CA MET A 35 7.75 -10.75 -0.40
C MET A 35 7.96 -11.86 -1.43
N SER A 36 9.07 -11.75 -2.17
CA SER A 36 9.63 -12.85 -2.95
C SER A 36 10.80 -13.51 -2.20
N CYS A 37 10.51 -14.48 -1.32
CA CYS A 37 11.48 -15.47 -0.83
C CYS A 37 11.15 -16.87 -1.37
N VAL A 38 12.00 -17.41 -2.25
CA VAL A 38 11.83 -18.70 -2.91
C VAL A 38 11.90 -19.84 -1.88
N ALA A 39 10.75 -20.34 -1.44
CA ALA A 39 10.62 -21.60 -0.71
C ALA A 39 9.60 -22.47 -1.44
N HIS A 40 10.06 -23.59 -2.01
CA HIS A 40 9.20 -24.57 -2.69
C HIS A 40 8.61 -25.51 -1.64
N GLY A 41 7.46 -25.14 -1.06
CA GLY A 41 6.63 -26.04 -0.27
C GLY A 41 5.68 -26.83 -1.18
N VAL A 42 5.64 -28.15 -1.04
CA VAL A 42 4.68 -29.01 -1.75
C VAL A 42 3.30 -28.80 -1.13
N GLN A 43 2.44 -28.06 -1.84
CA GLN A 43 1.09 -27.72 -1.39
C GLN A 43 0.13 -28.90 -1.68
N GLN A 44 -0.54 -29.42 -0.65
CA GLN A 44 -1.57 -30.46 -0.82
C GLN A 44 -2.76 -29.88 -1.60
N ARG A 45 -3.01 -30.42 -2.80
CA ARG A 45 -4.13 -30.00 -3.66
C ARG A 45 -5.43 -30.64 -3.17
N ALA A 46 -6.41 -29.83 -2.81
CA ALA A 46 -7.79 -30.31 -2.74
C ALA A 46 -8.24 -30.80 -4.13
N PRO A 47 -9.10 -31.84 -4.23
CA PRO A 47 -9.57 -32.33 -5.52
C PRO A 47 -10.37 -31.24 -6.25
N ALA A 48 -9.94 -30.90 -7.47
CA ALA A 48 -10.49 -29.81 -8.29
C ALA A 48 -12.03 -29.85 -8.44
N GLY A 49 -12.63 -31.05 -8.46
CA GLY A 49 -14.08 -31.22 -8.58
C GLY A 49 -14.91 -30.62 -7.44
N ARG A 50 -14.41 -30.62 -6.19
CA ARG A 50 -15.14 -30.03 -5.05
C ARG A 50 -15.11 -28.50 -5.08
N LEU A 51 -14.02 -27.91 -5.59
CA LEU A 51 -13.87 -26.45 -5.69
C LEU A 51 -14.80 -25.87 -6.74
N ALA A 52 -14.91 -26.53 -7.90
CA ALA A 52 -15.84 -26.12 -8.95
C ALA A 52 -17.31 -26.13 -8.44
N ALA A 53 -17.71 -27.17 -7.71
CA ALA A 53 -19.08 -27.28 -7.20
C ALA A 53 -19.49 -26.15 -6.24
N ALA A 54 -18.55 -25.61 -5.45
CA ALA A 54 -18.81 -24.51 -4.53
C ALA A 54 -19.02 -23.15 -5.22
N GLN A 55 -18.53 -22.98 -6.46
CA GLN A 55 -18.62 -21.72 -7.22
C GLN A 55 -19.81 -21.63 -8.15
N VAL A 56 -20.27 -22.77 -8.64
CA VAL A 56 -21.37 -22.85 -9.62
C VAL A 56 -22.62 -22.08 -9.14
N PRO A 57 -23.07 -22.18 -7.88
CA PRO A 57 -24.28 -21.47 -7.45
C PRO A 57 -24.17 -19.94 -7.51
N MET A 58 -23.04 -19.37 -7.08
CA MET A 58 -22.86 -17.90 -7.04
C MET A 58 -22.78 -17.30 -8.44
N LEU A 59 -22.05 -17.94 -9.36
CA LEU A 59 -22.00 -17.49 -10.76
C LEU A 59 -23.31 -17.74 -11.50
N ALA A 60 -24.00 -18.84 -11.21
CA ALA A 60 -25.32 -19.10 -11.78
C ALA A 60 -26.33 -18.02 -11.36
N GLU A 61 -26.31 -17.58 -10.10
CA GLU A 61 -27.16 -16.47 -9.62
C GLU A 61 -26.85 -15.17 -10.36
N MET A 62 -25.57 -14.78 -10.44
CA MET A 62 -25.15 -13.57 -11.17
C MET A 62 -25.59 -13.62 -12.64
N ARG A 63 -25.47 -14.78 -13.29
CA ARG A 63 -25.84 -14.96 -14.71
C ARG A 63 -27.35 -15.07 -14.93
N ALA A 64 -28.10 -15.62 -13.98
CA ALA A 64 -29.55 -15.73 -14.04
C ALA A 64 -30.24 -14.38 -13.77
N ALA A 65 -29.60 -13.50 -13.00
CA ALA A 65 -30.11 -12.17 -12.67
C ALA A 65 -29.13 -11.04 -13.07
N PRO A 66 -28.77 -10.92 -14.36
CA PRO A 66 -27.73 -9.98 -14.80
C PRO A 66 -28.11 -8.51 -14.58
N TRP A 67 -29.41 -8.22 -14.46
CA TRP A 67 -29.98 -6.89 -14.23
C TRP A 67 -30.38 -6.61 -12.77
N ASN A 68 -30.01 -7.49 -11.84
CA ASN A 68 -30.23 -7.28 -10.41
C ASN A 68 -28.92 -6.89 -9.71
N ALA A 69 -28.74 -5.59 -9.42
CA ALA A 69 -27.54 -5.06 -8.79
C ALA A 69 -27.23 -5.75 -7.44
N THR A 70 -28.26 -6.03 -6.63
CA THR A 70 -28.07 -6.72 -5.35
C THR A 70 -27.55 -8.15 -5.54
N ALA A 71 -28.05 -8.89 -6.54
CA ALA A 71 -27.55 -10.22 -6.85
C ALA A 71 -26.09 -10.17 -7.34
N GLN A 72 -25.75 -9.20 -8.19
CA GLN A 72 -24.36 -9.00 -8.65
C GLN A 72 -23.42 -8.66 -7.48
N GLN A 73 -23.82 -7.73 -6.62
CA GLN A 73 -23.01 -7.33 -5.46
C GLN A 73 -22.79 -8.49 -4.49
N ARG A 74 -23.82 -9.29 -4.20
CA ARG A 74 -23.69 -10.51 -3.39
C ARG A 74 -22.73 -11.51 -4.04
N GLY A 75 -22.85 -11.70 -5.35
CA GLY A 75 -21.97 -12.56 -6.13
C GLY A 75 -20.51 -12.12 -6.06
N CYS A 76 -20.22 -10.84 -6.28
CA CYS A 76 -18.87 -10.27 -6.15
C CYS A 76 -18.28 -10.51 -4.75
N LYS A 77 -19.05 -10.29 -3.67
CA LYS A 77 -18.62 -10.56 -2.28
C LYS A 77 -18.41 -12.06 -1.99
N ALA A 78 -19.25 -12.92 -2.57
CA ALA A 78 -19.11 -14.38 -2.42
C ALA A 78 -17.84 -14.88 -3.12
N ILE A 79 -17.52 -14.34 -4.30
CA ILE A 79 -16.29 -14.66 -5.04
C ILE A 79 -15.06 -14.22 -4.24
N TRP A 80 -15.05 -13.03 -3.64
CA TRP A 80 -13.97 -12.60 -2.74
C TRP A 80 -13.75 -13.61 -1.62
N LYS A 81 -14.80 -13.94 -0.85
CA LYS A 81 -14.71 -14.89 0.26
C LYS A 81 -14.25 -16.28 -0.17
N PHE A 82 -14.58 -16.68 -1.40
CA PHE A 82 -14.16 -17.97 -1.95
C PHE A 82 -12.70 -17.96 -2.38
N ALA A 83 -12.27 -16.94 -3.13
CA ALA A 83 -10.96 -16.89 -3.78
C ALA A 83 -9.84 -16.36 -2.88
N PHE A 84 -10.16 -15.43 -1.97
CA PHE A 84 -9.17 -14.84 -1.06
C PHE A 84 -8.69 -15.89 -0.05
N PRO A 85 -7.37 -16.09 0.10
CA PRO A 85 -6.84 -17.05 1.07
C PRO A 85 -7.16 -16.60 2.51
N PRO A 86 -7.51 -17.53 3.41
CA PRO A 86 -7.71 -17.19 4.81
C PRO A 86 -6.40 -16.68 5.45
N HIS A 87 -6.54 -15.83 6.48
CA HIS A 87 -5.44 -15.14 7.14
C HIS A 87 -4.34 -16.05 7.73
N GLU A 88 -4.58 -17.32 8.01
CA GLU A 88 -3.51 -18.19 8.52
C GLU A 88 -2.58 -18.68 7.40
N GLU A 89 -3.06 -18.62 6.15
CA GLU A 89 -2.41 -19.20 4.98
C GLU A 89 -1.62 -18.17 4.16
N TRP A 90 -1.96 -16.88 4.25
CA TRP A 90 -1.39 -15.82 3.40
C TRP A 90 0.14 -15.62 3.53
N ILE A 91 0.75 -15.84 4.70
CA ILE A 91 2.20 -15.71 4.90
C ILE A 91 2.97 -16.81 4.14
N GLN A 92 2.30 -17.92 3.80
CA GLN A 92 2.92 -19.11 3.21
C GLN A 92 2.42 -19.41 1.79
N ILE A 93 1.23 -18.94 1.42
CA ILE A 93 0.59 -19.26 0.14
C ILE A 93 0.68 -18.08 -0.82
N ARG A 94 1.51 -18.24 -1.86
CA ARG A 94 1.56 -17.29 -2.99
C ARG A 94 0.42 -17.48 -4.00
N LYS A 95 -0.20 -18.66 -4.06
CA LYS A 95 -1.26 -18.97 -5.04
C LYS A 95 -2.14 -20.07 -4.48
N ASN A 96 -3.46 -19.95 -4.63
CA ASN A 96 -4.38 -21.01 -4.21
C ASN A 96 -5.25 -21.51 -5.38
N SER A 97 -5.66 -22.78 -5.30
CA SER A 97 -6.45 -23.44 -6.35
C SER A 97 -7.88 -22.90 -6.52
N ARG A 98 -8.39 -22.14 -5.55
CA ARG A 98 -9.71 -21.50 -5.62
C ARG A 98 -9.71 -20.33 -6.59
N GLN A 99 -8.63 -19.55 -6.62
CA GLN A 99 -8.45 -18.47 -7.59
C GLN A 99 -8.47 -19.01 -9.03
N ASP A 100 -7.72 -20.08 -9.31
CA ASP A 100 -7.69 -20.70 -10.64
C ASP A 100 -9.06 -21.25 -11.04
N ALA A 101 -9.79 -21.89 -10.11
CA ALA A 101 -11.14 -22.37 -10.35
C ALA A 101 -12.11 -21.22 -10.69
N ALA A 102 -12.00 -20.07 -9.99
CA ALA A 102 -12.83 -18.89 -10.25
C ALA A 102 -12.62 -18.32 -11.65
N ILE A 103 -11.35 -18.18 -12.04
CA ILE A 103 -10.99 -17.70 -13.37
C ILE A 103 -11.41 -18.71 -14.45
N ALA A 104 -11.23 -20.01 -14.23
CA ALA A 104 -11.69 -21.04 -15.16
C ALA A 104 -13.22 -21.05 -15.33
N ALA A 105 -13.97 -20.72 -14.28
CA ALA A 105 -15.42 -20.60 -14.32
C ALA A 105 -15.92 -19.29 -14.96
N GLY A 106 -15.03 -18.35 -15.29
CA GLY A 106 -15.36 -17.05 -15.88
C GLY A 106 -15.91 -16.03 -14.87
N SER A 107 -15.48 -16.11 -13.61
CA SER A 107 -15.87 -15.17 -12.56
C SER A 107 -15.47 -13.74 -12.89
N ASP A 108 -14.23 -13.54 -13.33
CA ASP A 108 -13.67 -12.24 -13.70
C ASP A 108 -14.47 -11.55 -14.80
N VAL A 109 -14.77 -12.23 -15.91
CA VAL A 109 -15.59 -11.69 -17.00
C VAL A 109 -16.99 -11.34 -16.51
N THR A 110 -17.58 -12.18 -15.66
CA THR A 110 -18.92 -11.93 -15.09
C THR A 110 -18.91 -10.69 -14.19
N ILE A 111 -17.86 -10.53 -13.36
CA ILE A 111 -17.69 -9.36 -12.50
C ILE A 111 -17.48 -8.08 -13.33
N ILE A 112 -16.61 -8.11 -14.35
CA ILE A 112 -16.36 -6.97 -15.24
C ILE A 112 -17.66 -6.52 -15.93
N GLN A 113 -18.46 -7.48 -16.43
CA GLN A 113 -19.76 -7.17 -17.04
C GLN A 113 -20.75 -6.55 -16.04
N ALA A 114 -20.73 -6.99 -14.78
CA ALA A 114 -21.54 -6.37 -13.73
C ALA A 114 -21.11 -4.92 -13.47
N MET A 115 -19.81 -4.67 -13.36
CA MET A 115 -19.26 -3.32 -13.20
C MET A 115 -19.66 -2.39 -14.35
N GLN A 116 -19.60 -2.88 -15.59
CA GLN A 116 -20.00 -2.13 -16.79
C GLN A 116 -21.51 -1.87 -16.85
N ARG A 117 -22.33 -2.78 -16.34
CA ARG A 117 -23.80 -2.66 -16.36
C ARG A 117 -24.33 -1.74 -15.26
N PHE A 118 -23.65 -1.66 -14.13
CA PHE A 118 -24.04 -0.83 -12.98
C PHE A 118 -22.98 0.20 -12.62
N PRO A 119 -22.57 1.07 -13.56
CA PRO A 119 -21.45 1.98 -13.34
C PRO A 119 -21.71 2.95 -12.19
N ASP A 120 -22.97 3.28 -11.91
CA ASP A 120 -23.37 4.26 -10.89
C ASP A 120 -23.67 3.65 -9.51
N ASP A 121 -23.62 2.33 -9.36
CA ASP A 121 -23.77 1.65 -8.07
C ASP A 121 -22.42 1.48 -7.39
N MET A 122 -22.01 2.47 -6.60
CA MET A 122 -20.73 2.46 -5.87
C MET A 122 -20.57 1.21 -4.99
N GLY A 123 -21.65 0.74 -4.34
CA GLY A 123 -21.62 -0.42 -3.46
C GLY A 123 -21.35 -1.72 -4.22
N LEU A 124 -21.85 -1.84 -5.45
CA LEU A 124 -21.51 -2.91 -6.37
C LEU A 124 -20.08 -2.77 -6.90
N GLN A 125 -19.66 -1.57 -7.32
CA GLN A 125 -18.30 -1.35 -7.82
C GLN A 125 -17.23 -1.75 -6.80
N ILE A 126 -17.37 -1.32 -5.54
CA ILE A 126 -16.44 -1.70 -4.45
C ILE A 126 -16.43 -3.22 -4.26
N ALA A 127 -17.61 -3.85 -4.17
CA ALA A 127 -17.71 -5.30 -3.99
C ALA A 127 -17.04 -6.08 -5.14
N CYS A 128 -17.14 -5.56 -6.36
CA CYS A 128 -16.57 -6.18 -7.54
C CYS A 128 -15.05 -5.94 -7.67
N ILE A 129 -14.55 -4.76 -7.27
CA ILE A 129 -13.11 -4.51 -7.07
C ILE A 129 -12.54 -5.52 -6.06
N GLU A 130 -13.20 -5.71 -4.91
CA GLU A 130 -12.84 -6.73 -3.93
C GLU A 130 -12.84 -8.12 -4.59
N GLY A 131 -13.95 -8.55 -5.21
CA GLY A 131 -14.05 -9.85 -5.88
C GLY A 131 -12.90 -10.14 -6.87
N LEU A 132 -12.52 -9.16 -7.69
CA LEU A 132 -11.37 -9.24 -8.61
C LEU A 132 -10.03 -9.34 -7.85
N ALA A 133 -9.83 -8.49 -6.85
CA ALA A 133 -8.63 -8.52 -6.01
C ALA A 133 -8.42 -9.89 -5.34
N GLY A 134 -9.49 -10.59 -4.94
CA GLY A 134 -9.35 -11.87 -4.26
C GLY A 134 -8.89 -12.99 -5.18
N MET A 135 -9.26 -12.90 -6.45
CA MET A 135 -8.71 -13.76 -7.48
C MET A 135 -7.27 -13.39 -7.84
N ALA A 136 -6.92 -12.10 -7.76
CA ALA A 136 -5.59 -11.58 -8.11
C ALA A 136 -4.52 -11.83 -7.04
N ALA A 137 -4.89 -11.81 -5.76
CA ALA A 137 -3.97 -11.77 -4.63
C ALA A 137 -2.86 -12.84 -4.75
N TRP A 138 -1.63 -12.36 -5.01
CA TRP A 138 -0.40 -13.12 -5.23
C TRP A 138 -0.41 -14.12 -6.40
N ASN A 139 -1.52 -14.24 -7.14
CA ASN A 139 -1.69 -15.13 -8.28
C ASN A 139 -1.45 -14.40 -9.60
N SER A 140 -0.19 -14.42 -10.04
CA SER A 140 0.22 -13.72 -11.26
C SER A 140 -0.47 -14.19 -12.53
N ASP A 141 -0.76 -15.49 -12.63
CA ASP A 141 -1.44 -16.01 -13.80
C ASP A 141 -2.88 -15.46 -13.86
N ALA A 142 -3.54 -15.36 -12.71
CA ALA A 142 -4.90 -14.82 -12.61
C ALA A 142 -4.94 -13.33 -12.94
N TYR A 143 -4.10 -12.48 -12.33
CA TYR A 143 -4.18 -11.05 -12.61
C TYR A 143 -3.77 -10.68 -14.04
N VAL A 144 -2.88 -11.43 -14.68
CA VAL A 144 -2.52 -11.21 -16.10
C VAL A 144 -3.73 -11.49 -16.97
N LYS A 145 -4.35 -12.66 -16.78
CA LYS A 145 -5.54 -13.06 -17.52
C LYS A 145 -6.73 -12.11 -17.31
N MET A 146 -6.96 -11.68 -16.07
CA MET A 146 -7.98 -10.68 -15.77
C MET A 146 -7.70 -9.33 -16.42
N GLY A 147 -6.43 -8.93 -16.48
CA GLY A 147 -5.98 -7.77 -17.24
C GLY A 147 -6.35 -7.85 -18.72
N ASP A 148 -6.14 -9.00 -19.35
CA ASP A 148 -6.52 -9.23 -20.75
C ASP A 148 -8.03 -9.20 -20.97
N HIS A 149 -8.82 -9.53 -19.94
CA HIS A 149 -10.28 -9.41 -19.96
C HIS A 149 -10.79 -7.99 -19.66
N GLY A 150 -9.92 -7.04 -19.33
CA GLY A 150 -10.28 -5.63 -19.08
C GLY A 150 -10.58 -5.28 -17.61
N ALA A 151 -10.09 -6.06 -16.65
CA ALA A 151 -10.30 -5.78 -15.22
C ALA A 151 -9.71 -4.43 -14.80
N VAL A 152 -8.51 -4.09 -15.29
CA VAL A 152 -7.81 -2.85 -14.91
C VAL A 152 -8.60 -1.62 -15.35
N GLU A 153 -9.11 -1.63 -16.58
CA GLU A 153 -9.93 -0.56 -17.15
C GLU A 153 -11.24 -0.41 -16.38
N ALA A 154 -11.93 -1.52 -16.09
CA ALA A 154 -13.19 -1.49 -15.32
C ALA A 154 -12.99 -0.89 -13.90
N MET A 155 -11.94 -1.31 -13.19
CA MET A 155 -11.61 -0.76 -11.88
C MET A 155 -11.20 0.72 -11.96
N ALA A 156 -10.43 1.10 -12.97
CA ALA A 156 -10.02 2.49 -13.16
C ALA A 156 -11.21 3.42 -13.41
N GLU A 157 -12.19 3.00 -14.22
CA GLU A 157 -13.42 3.77 -14.43
C GLU A 157 -14.23 3.94 -13.13
N ALA A 158 -14.32 2.89 -12.32
CA ALA A 158 -14.98 2.96 -11.01
C ALA A 158 -14.28 3.92 -10.05
N VAL A 159 -12.95 3.83 -9.93
CA VAL A 159 -12.13 4.71 -9.08
C VAL A 159 -12.27 6.17 -9.51
N LYS A 160 -12.21 6.46 -10.81
CA LYS A 160 -12.38 7.83 -11.33
C LYS A 160 -13.79 8.37 -11.08
N ARG A 161 -14.82 7.53 -11.20
CA ARG A 161 -16.21 7.94 -10.99
C ARG A 161 -16.52 8.29 -9.56
N PHE A 162 -15.90 7.60 -8.60
CA PHE A 162 -16.17 7.75 -7.17
C PHE A 162 -14.95 8.25 -6.39
N SER A 163 -14.04 9.01 -7.02
CA SER A 163 -12.82 9.49 -6.35
C SER A 163 -13.08 10.50 -5.24
N ASP A 164 -14.25 11.11 -5.24
CA ASP A 164 -14.78 12.02 -4.22
C ASP A 164 -15.55 11.28 -3.11
N ARG A 165 -15.48 9.95 -3.07
CA ARG A 165 -16.14 9.11 -2.06
C ARG A 165 -15.11 8.38 -1.21
N GLU A 166 -15.20 8.58 0.10
CA GLU A 166 -14.26 8.01 1.07
C GLU A 166 -14.22 6.47 0.99
N GLU A 167 -15.38 5.84 0.81
CA GLU A 167 -15.51 4.39 0.74
C GLU A 167 -14.78 3.81 -0.48
N MET A 168 -14.83 4.50 -1.62
CA MET A 168 -14.08 4.10 -2.81
C MET A 168 -12.58 4.28 -2.60
N MET A 169 -12.15 5.40 -2.03
CA MET A 169 -10.73 5.64 -1.74
C MET A 169 -10.17 4.64 -0.73
N GLY A 170 -10.98 4.19 0.23
CA GLY A 170 -10.65 3.09 1.13
C GLY A 170 -10.54 1.72 0.43
N ALA A 171 -11.16 1.55 -0.74
CA ALA A 171 -11.10 0.33 -1.53
C ALA A 171 -9.94 0.30 -2.54
N VAL A 172 -9.25 1.42 -2.79
CA VAL A 172 -8.16 1.53 -3.77
C VAL A 172 -7.01 0.57 -3.49
N GLY A 173 -6.76 0.21 -2.22
CA GLY A 173 -5.72 -0.76 -1.85
C GLY A 173 -5.89 -2.12 -2.52
N ASN A 174 -7.12 -2.51 -2.88
CA ASN A 174 -7.40 -3.75 -3.62
C ASN A 174 -6.75 -3.76 -5.02
N LEU A 175 -6.51 -2.59 -5.62
CA LEU A 175 -5.79 -2.51 -6.89
C LEU A 175 -4.32 -2.93 -6.74
N GLY A 176 -3.76 -2.89 -5.52
CA GLY A 176 -2.40 -3.35 -5.20
C GLY A 176 -2.14 -4.80 -5.63
N HIS A 177 -3.17 -5.65 -5.61
CA HIS A 177 -3.09 -7.05 -6.06
C HIS A 177 -2.87 -7.22 -7.56
N PHE A 178 -3.10 -6.16 -8.35
CA PHE A 178 -2.81 -6.11 -9.78
C PHE A 178 -1.48 -5.41 -10.09
N THR A 179 -0.71 -5.01 -9.07
CA THR A 179 0.56 -4.29 -9.24
C THR A 179 1.76 -5.04 -8.68
N ASP A 180 1.57 -6.24 -8.14
CA ASP A 180 2.65 -7.10 -7.64
C ASP A 180 3.81 -7.18 -8.65
N PHE A 181 5.03 -6.86 -8.18
CA PHE A 181 6.21 -6.72 -9.03
C PHE A 181 6.68 -8.06 -9.58
N LYS A 182 6.25 -8.37 -10.80
CA LYS A 182 6.81 -9.43 -11.65
C LYS A 182 6.86 -8.94 -13.08
N PRO A 183 7.85 -9.34 -13.89
CA PRO A 183 7.89 -9.03 -15.32
C PRO A 183 6.61 -9.40 -16.07
N SER A 184 5.88 -10.42 -15.60
CA SER A 184 4.58 -10.83 -16.15
C SER A 184 3.48 -9.77 -16.02
N ASN A 185 3.63 -8.81 -15.10
CA ASN A 185 2.59 -7.83 -14.78
C ASN A 185 2.75 -6.48 -15.49
N GLU A 186 3.79 -6.32 -16.31
CA GLU A 186 4.08 -5.05 -17.01
C GLU A 186 2.88 -4.55 -17.82
N ALA A 187 2.14 -5.44 -18.47
CA ALA A 187 0.97 -5.07 -19.26
C ALA A 187 -0.13 -4.42 -18.40
N ASN A 188 -0.40 -4.92 -17.19
CA ASN A 188 -1.37 -4.31 -16.30
C ASN A 188 -0.90 -2.95 -15.80
N LEU A 189 0.36 -2.84 -15.42
CA LEU A 189 0.96 -1.55 -15.03
C LEU A 189 0.84 -0.51 -16.15
N GLN A 190 1.06 -0.88 -17.41
CA GLN A 190 0.84 0.02 -18.55
C GLN A 190 -0.64 0.39 -18.75
N ARG A 191 -1.57 -0.56 -18.56
CA ARG A 191 -3.02 -0.27 -18.56
C ARG A 191 -3.39 0.72 -17.46
N MET A 192 -2.82 0.56 -16.27
CA MET A 192 -3.01 1.49 -15.14
C MET A 192 -2.47 2.89 -15.45
N ALA A 193 -1.26 2.96 -16.00
CA ALA A 193 -0.67 4.24 -16.41
C ALA A 193 -1.54 4.96 -17.44
N LYS A 194 -2.07 4.23 -18.43
CA LYS A 194 -2.93 4.77 -19.50
C LYS A 194 -4.31 5.22 -19.00
N SER A 195 -4.85 4.60 -17.95
CA SER A 195 -6.18 4.95 -17.44
C SER A 195 -6.23 6.29 -16.70
N ASN A 196 -5.05 6.84 -16.35
CA ASN A 196 -4.88 8.07 -15.56
C ASN A 196 -5.58 8.03 -14.20
N MET A 197 -5.82 6.85 -13.63
CA MET A 197 -6.47 6.74 -12.32
C MET A 197 -5.58 7.24 -11.17
N THR A 198 -4.26 7.27 -11.34
CA THR A 198 -3.32 7.84 -10.36
C THR A 198 -3.69 9.27 -9.98
N ALA A 199 -4.07 10.10 -10.95
CA ALA A 199 -4.50 11.47 -10.68
C ALA A 199 -5.77 11.54 -9.82
N ALA A 200 -6.75 10.66 -10.09
CA ALA A 200 -7.99 10.58 -9.33
C ALA A 200 -7.73 10.07 -7.89
N ILE A 201 -6.88 9.06 -7.73
CA ILE A 201 -6.47 8.52 -6.43
C ILE A 201 -5.79 9.61 -5.59
N LEU A 202 -4.87 10.39 -6.17
CA LEU A 202 -4.18 11.46 -5.45
C LEU A 202 -5.10 12.64 -5.12
N ALA A 203 -6.10 12.94 -5.95
CA ALA A 203 -7.14 13.92 -5.61
C ALA A 203 -8.00 13.43 -4.43
N GLY A 204 -8.39 12.16 -4.43
CA GLY A 204 -9.12 11.53 -3.33
C GLY A 204 -8.30 11.50 -2.04
N LEU A 205 -7.00 11.15 -2.12
CA LEU A 205 -6.09 11.19 -0.97
C LEU A 205 -6.08 12.56 -0.29
N ARG A 206 -6.00 13.65 -1.05
CA ARG A 206 -6.02 15.01 -0.48
C ARG A 206 -7.36 15.34 0.18
N THR A 207 -8.46 14.83 -0.37
CA THR A 207 -9.81 15.04 0.16
C THR A 207 -10.00 14.29 1.47
N PHE A 208 -9.50 13.05 1.56
CA PHE A 208 -9.69 12.16 2.70
C PHE A 208 -8.41 11.95 3.52
N TYR A 209 -7.49 12.91 3.47
CA TYR A 209 -6.15 12.82 4.04
C TYR A 209 -6.18 12.45 5.53
N ASN A 210 -7.12 13.01 6.30
CA ASN A 210 -7.21 12.76 7.73
C ASN A 210 -7.71 11.34 8.07
N ASN A 211 -8.18 10.56 7.10
CA ASN A 211 -8.55 9.17 7.31
C ASN A 211 -7.36 8.24 7.03
N GLY A 212 -6.68 7.80 8.09
CA GLY A 212 -5.56 6.87 7.99
C GLY A 212 -5.88 5.55 7.27
N ARG A 213 -7.14 5.08 7.28
CA ARG A 213 -7.53 3.88 6.51
C ARG A 213 -7.46 4.15 5.00
N VAL A 214 -7.89 5.34 4.56
CA VAL A 214 -7.80 5.75 3.15
C VAL A 214 -6.34 5.94 2.76
N VAL A 215 -5.56 6.66 3.59
CA VAL A 215 -4.12 6.85 3.34
C VAL A 215 -3.41 5.52 3.19
N MET A 216 -3.64 4.58 4.10
CA MET A 216 -3.04 3.25 4.06
C MET A 216 -3.49 2.44 2.83
N GLY A 217 -4.79 2.47 2.47
CA GLY A 217 -5.28 1.81 1.26
C GLY A 217 -4.60 2.34 0.00
N ILE A 218 -4.44 3.66 -0.10
CA ILE A 218 -3.76 4.30 -1.24
C ILE A 218 -2.27 3.96 -1.27
N LEU A 219 -1.61 3.94 -0.11
CA LEU A 219 -0.21 3.51 0.00
C LEU A 219 -0.02 2.06 -0.45
N GLY A 220 -0.92 1.14 -0.09
CA GLY A 220 -0.86 -0.26 -0.52
C GLY A 220 -0.99 -0.44 -2.03
N TYR A 221 -1.64 0.50 -2.73
CA TYR A 221 -1.60 0.57 -4.19
C TYR A 221 -0.25 1.09 -4.69
N PHE A 222 0.20 2.25 -4.18
CA PHE A 222 1.40 2.90 -4.69
C PHE A 222 2.70 2.14 -4.44
N SER A 223 2.82 1.45 -3.30
CA SER A 223 4.01 0.68 -2.93
C SER A 223 4.41 -0.41 -3.95
N ASN A 224 3.49 -0.75 -4.85
CA ASN A 224 3.72 -1.68 -5.96
C ASN A 224 3.54 -1.02 -7.34
N ALA A 225 2.65 -0.04 -7.47
CA ALA A 225 2.32 0.61 -8.74
C ALA A 225 3.41 1.58 -9.26
N CYS A 226 4.28 2.10 -8.38
CA CYS A 226 5.18 3.21 -8.69
C CYS A 226 6.38 2.87 -9.60
N VAL A 227 6.58 1.59 -9.93
CA VAL A 227 7.77 1.12 -10.67
C VAL A 227 7.85 1.67 -12.10
N PRO A 228 6.81 1.61 -12.95
CA PRO A 228 6.89 2.16 -14.30
C PRO A 228 7.04 3.68 -14.25
N GLU A 229 7.95 4.21 -15.07
CA GLU A 229 8.22 5.66 -15.16
C GLU A 229 6.94 6.46 -15.45
N SER A 230 6.00 5.90 -16.23
CA SER A 230 4.74 6.56 -16.56
C SER A 230 3.82 6.77 -15.36
N ILE A 231 3.79 5.86 -14.38
CA ILE A 231 3.04 6.02 -13.12
C ILE A 231 3.82 6.93 -12.18
N ARG A 232 5.12 6.69 -12.05
CA ARG A 232 6.03 7.50 -11.22
C ARG A 232 5.95 8.98 -11.57
N ALA A 233 6.01 9.32 -12.85
CA ALA A 233 5.89 10.69 -13.34
C ALA A 233 4.50 11.30 -13.04
N GLN A 234 3.43 10.50 -13.03
CA GLN A 234 2.10 10.97 -12.60
C GLN A 234 2.09 11.32 -11.11
N MET A 235 2.69 10.47 -10.27
CA MET A 235 2.81 10.71 -8.82
C MET A 235 3.64 11.97 -8.55
N VAL A 236 4.80 12.11 -9.19
CA VAL A 236 5.69 13.28 -9.03
C VAL A 236 5.02 14.57 -9.45
N ARG A 237 4.32 14.60 -10.60
CA ARG A 237 3.56 15.78 -11.05
C ARG A 237 2.45 16.16 -10.09
N ALA A 238 1.89 15.19 -9.38
CA ALA A 238 0.90 15.41 -8.35
C ALA A 238 1.51 15.69 -6.96
N GLY A 239 2.81 16.01 -6.86
CA GLY A 239 3.43 16.43 -5.60
C GLY A 239 3.55 15.31 -4.56
N TRP A 240 3.64 14.05 -5.01
CA TRP A 240 3.78 12.90 -4.11
C TRP A 240 5.02 12.98 -3.21
N LEU A 241 6.15 13.45 -3.76
CA LEU A 241 7.43 13.52 -3.05
C LEU A 241 7.37 14.41 -1.80
N GLU A 242 6.66 15.53 -1.88
CA GLU A 242 6.49 16.45 -0.76
C GLU A 242 5.40 15.93 0.20
N LEU A 243 4.36 15.31 -0.35
CA LEU A 243 3.23 14.78 0.42
C LEU A 243 3.66 13.62 1.33
N THR A 244 4.59 12.77 0.93
CA THR A 244 5.03 11.62 1.75
C THR A 244 5.66 12.03 3.08
N ALA A 245 6.43 13.12 3.10
CA ALA A 245 6.96 13.70 4.35
C ALA A 245 5.83 14.19 5.27
N GLN A 246 4.78 14.77 4.68
CA GLN A 246 3.60 15.20 5.44
C GLN A 246 2.83 13.99 6.00
N ILE A 247 2.60 12.96 5.19
CA ILE A 247 1.93 11.72 5.62
C ILE A 247 2.66 11.11 6.82
N MET A 248 4.00 11.00 6.76
CA MET A 248 4.76 10.45 7.90
C MET A 248 4.62 11.29 9.18
N ARG A 249 4.53 12.62 9.08
CA ARG A 249 4.30 13.48 10.25
C ARG A 249 2.94 13.24 10.87
N ASP A 250 1.91 13.27 10.05
CA ASP A 250 0.53 13.33 10.52
C ASP A 250 -0.02 11.94 10.89
N HIS A 251 0.59 10.88 10.34
CA HIS A 251 0.15 9.49 10.53
C HIS A 251 1.24 8.56 11.09
N LEU A 252 2.25 9.11 11.80
CA LEU A 252 3.37 8.35 12.36
C LEU A 252 2.94 7.12 13.18
N TYR A 253 1.83 7.21 13.90
CA TYR A 253 1.34 6.16 14.80
C TYR A 253 0.24 5.31 14.19
N TYR A 254 -0.12 5.54 12.93
CA TYR A 254 -1.07 4.67 12.24
C TYR A 254 -0.33 3.42 11.74
N PRO A 255 -0.76 2.20 12.11
CA PRO A 255 -0.04 0.98 11.74
C PRO A 255 0.15 0.85 10.23
N GLY A 256 1.38 0.58 9.81
CA GLY A 256 1.76 0.36 8.42
C GLY A 256 2.10 1.60 7.60
N ILE A 257 1.51 2.77 7.92
CA ILE A 257 1.72 3.97 7.09
C ILE A 257 3.20 4.38 7.00
N PRO A 258 3.95 4.50 8.11
CA PRO A 258 5.36 4.88 8.02
C PRO A 258 6.18 3.90 7.18
N ALA A 259 5.94 2.60 7.34
CA ALA A 259 6.66 1.58 6.59
C ALA A 259 6.33 1.60 5.09
N GLU A 260 5.06 1.76 4.71
CA GLU A 260 4.68 1.84 3.30
C GLU A 260 5.21 3.11 2.65
N VAL A 261 5.23 4.24 3.36
CA VAL A 261 5.89 5.45 2.86
C VAL A 261 7.38 5.22 2.66
N ILE A 262 8.09 4.65 3.64
CA ILE A 262 9.51 4.32 3.51
C ILE A 262 9.75 3.38 2.32
N TRP A 263 8.96 2.30 2.22
CA TRP A 263 9.04 1.32 1.13
C TRP A 263 8.86 1.97 -0.25
N ASP A 264 7.76 2.68 -0.46
CA ASP A 264 7.44 3.31 -1.74
C ASP A 264 8.52 4.32 -2.15
N ASN A 265 8.99 5.14 -1.21
CA ASN A 265 10.02 6.13 -1.51
C ASN A 265 11.36 5.47 -1.85
N ASP A 266 11.78 4.46 -1.08
CA ASP A 266 13.03 3.73 -1.28
C ASP A 266 13.08 2.98 -2.62
N GLU A 267 12.03 2.23 -2.93
CA GLU A 267 11.96 1.38 -4.13
C GLU A 267 11.78 2.20 -5.41
N CYS A 268 10.99 3.27 -5.38
CA CYS A 268 10.58 3.96 -6.61
C CYS A 268 11.26 5.30 -6.87
N PHE A 269 11.78 5.99 -5.85
CA PHE A 269 12.19 7.38 -6.01
C PHE A 269 13.64 7.64 -5.59
N MET A 270 14.19 6.82 -4.68
CA MET A 270 15.50 7.11 -4.10
C MET A 270 16.68 6.95 -5.04
N ASP A 271 16.55 6.39 -6.25
CA ASP A 271 17.66 6.34 -7.21
C ASP A 271 17.90 7.68 -7.93
N SER A 272 16.88 8.54 -8.02
CA SER A 272 17.00 9.88 -8.63
C SER A 272 17.50 10.91 -7.62
N SER A 273 18.64 11.57 -7.90
CA SER A 273 19.14 12.66 -7.04
C SER A 273 18.19 13.84 -6.96
N GLU A 274 17.46 14.13 -8.05
CA GLU A 274 16.44 15.17 -8.07
C GLU A 274 15.32 14.86 -7.08
N TYR A 275 14.78 13.64 -7.12
CA TYR A 275 13.68 13.25 -6.24
C TYR A 275 14.13 13.18 -4.78
N ARG A 276 15.34 12.68 -4.51
CA ARG A 276 15.96 12.72 -3.18
C ARG A 276 16.08 14.15 -2.65
N ASN A 277 16.48 15.12 -3.47
CA ASN A 277 16.56 16.52 -3.04
C ASN A 277 15.19 17.08 -2.68
N ARG A 278 14.18 16.85 -3.50
CA ARG A 278 12.81 17.30 -3.20
C ARG A 278 12.24 16.68 -1.91
N GLN A 279 12.42 15.38 -1.71
CA GLN A 279 12.02 14.70 -0.46
C GLN A 279 12.79 15.22 0.75
N GLY A 280 14.10 15.47 0.57
CA GLY A 280 14.97 16.05 1.59
C GLY A 280 14.51 17.43 2.04
N ASP A 281 14.26 18.31 1.08
CA ASP A 281 13.75 19.68 1.29
C ASP A 281 12.35 19.67 1.95
N ALA A 282 11.52 18.67 1.64
CA ALA A 282 10.21 18.46 2.28
C ALA A 282 10.32 17.95 3.74
N GLY A 283 11.51 17.54 4.17
CA GLY A 283 11.79 17.07 5.54
C GLY A 283 11.66 15.55 5.74
N LEU A 284 11.52 14.75 4.67
CA LEU A 284 11.38 13.30 4.77
C LEU A 284 12.52 12.62 5.59
N PRO A 285 13.80 13.01 5.49
CA PRO A 285 14.87 12.37 6.26
C PRO A 285 14.62 12.37 7.77
N LYS A 286 14.09 13.47 8.32
CA LYS A 286 13.77 13.58 9.75
C LYS A 286 12.63 12.63 10.14
N GLU A 287 11.64 12.49 9.27
CA GLU A 287 10.48 11.63 9.52
C GLU A 287 10.85 10.14 9.43
N VAL A 288 11.77 9.75 8.55
CA VAL A 288 12.35 8.40 8.52
C VAL A 288 13.01 8.05 9.86
N ILE A 289 13.84 8.94 10.40
CA ILE A 289 14.49 8.72 11.70
C ILE A 289 13.47 8.62 12.84
N LYS A 290 12.41 9.45 12.83
CA LYS A 290 11.33 9.34 13.81
C LYS A 290 10.58 8.01 13.72
N ALA A 291 10.28 7.51 12.53
CA ALA A 291 9.63 6.21 12.34
C ALA A 291 10.51 5.06 12.85
N MET A 292 11.80 5.06 12.53
CA MET A 292 12.76 4.08 13.05
C MET A 292 12.87 4.16 14.59
N ASN A 293 12.86 5.37 15.15
CA ASN A 293 12.87 5.57 16.60
C ASN A 293 11.57 5.08 17.26
N ALA A 294 10.41 5.35 16.64
CA ALA A 294 9.12 4.85 17.13
C ALA A 294 9.11 3.31 17.15
N SER A 295 9.61 2.67 16.10
CA SER A 295 9.79 1.21 16.05
C SER A 295 10.71 0.71 17.17
N ASN A 296 11.82 1.41 17.45
CA ASN A 296 12.70 1.09 18.59
C ASN A 296 11.98 1.07 19.94
N HIS A 297 10.94 1.89 20.08
CA HIS A 297 10.12 2.02 21.29
C HIS A 297 8.81 1.22 21.23
N GLY A 298 8.74 0.22 20.34
CA GLY A 298 7.62 -0.73 20.29
C GLY A 298 6.37 -0.22 19.57
N VAL A 299 6.44 0.90 18.88
CA VAL A 299 5.36 1.31 17.96
C VAL A 299 5.37 0.36 16.76
N HIS A 300 4.20 -0.17 16.42
CA HIS A 300 4.03 -1.02 15.24
C HIS A 300 3.94 -0.15 13.99
N THR A 301 5.03 -0.06 13.25
CA THR A 301 5.15 0.84 12.09
C THR A 301 4.99 0.12 10.75
N ASP A 302 5.19 -1.19 10.72
CA ASP A 302 5.11 -2.03 9.52
C ASP A 302 4.08 -3.15 9.65
N VAL A 303 3.22 -3.33 8.65
CA VAL A 303 2.21 -4.40 8.61
C VAL A 303 2.78 -5.79 8.27
N VAL A 304 4.00 -5.86 7.72
CA VAL A 304 4.74 -7.09 7.41
C VAL A 304 5.65 -7.46 8.57
N THR A 305 6.77 -6.73 8.70
CA THR A 305 7.76 -6.92 9.75
C THR A 305 8.51 -5.62 10.00
N GLU A 306 8.83 -5.33 11.26
CA GLU A 306 9.67 -4.16 11.58
C GLU A 306 11.05 -4.25 10.91
N ASP A 307 11.55 -5.46 10.63
CA ASP A 307 12.79 -5.69 9.88
C ASP A 307 12.75 -5.09 8.47
N ARG A 308 11.60 -5.18 7.76
CA ARG A 308 11.43 -4.62 6.40
C ARG A 308 11.52 -3.10 6.42
N MET A 309 10.70 -2.45 7.26
CA MET A 309 10.75 -1.00 7.46
C MET A 309 12.16 -0.52 7.81
N TYR A 310 12.84 -1.21 8.75
CA TYR A 310 14.17 -0.80 9.17
C TYR A 310 15.22 -0.96 8.06
N GLN A 311 15.15 -2.04 7.28
CA GLN A 311 16.07 -2.26 6.17
C GLN A 311 15.98 -1.12 5.15
N ASN A 312 14.77 -0.76 4.73
CA ASN A 312 14.54 0.29 3.75
C ASN A 312 14.84 1.68 4.34
N GLY A 313 14.50 1.90 5.61
CA GLY A 313 14.85 3.13 6.33
C GLY A 313 16.36 3.36 6.37
N LEU A 314 17.16 2.32 6.67
CA LEU A 314 18.63 2.40 6.62
C LEU A 314 19.16 2.70 5.21
N ASP A 315 18.59 2.09 4.18
CA ASP A 315 18.99 2.35 2.79
C ASP A 315 18.69 3.80 2.38
N MET A 316 17.50 4.30 2.70
CA MET A 316 17.14 5.71 2.50
C MET A 316 18.11 6.66 3.22
N VAL A 317 18.46 6.39 4.48
CA VAL A 317 19.43 7.20 5.25
C VAL A 317 20.79 7.23 4.55
N ILE A 318 21.28 6.10 4.04
CA ILE A 318 22.53 6.05 3.27
C ILE A 318 22.42 6.90 2.01
N LYS A 319 21.35 6.73 1.23
CA LYS A 319 21.15 7.44 -0.05
C LYS A 319 21.01 8.95 0.15
N PHE A 320 20.30 9.40 1.19
CA PHE A 320 20.24 10.82 1.55
C PHE A 320 21.59 11.38 1.98
N ALA A 321 22.28 10.70 2.91
CA ALA A 321 23.54 11.20 3.47
C ALA A 321 24.69 11.24 2.46
N ARG A 322 24.75 10.29 1.52
CA ARG A 322 25.75 10.29 0.43
C ARG A 322 25.43 11.33 -0.65
N GLY A 323 24.14 11.56 -0.93
CA GLY A 323 23.71 12.40 -2.04
C GLY A 323 23.80 13.90 -1.76
N ASN A 324 23.71 14.33 -0.49
CA ASN A 324 23.61 15.75 -0.15
C ASN A 324 24.09 16.02 1.30
N ALA A 325 25.04 16.95 1.46
CA ALA A 325 25.61 17.29 2.77
C ALA A 325 24.59 17.93 3.73
N THR A 326 23.63 18.69 3.21
CA THR A 326 22.53 19.26 4.01
C THR A 326 21.66 18.15 4.58
N HIS A 327 21.29 17.14 3.78
CA HIS A 327 20.52 16.01 4.29
C HIS A 327 21.31 15.18 5.30
N LYS A 328 22.62 14.98 5.10
CA LYS A 328 23.49 14.36 6.10
C LYS A 328 23.41 15.12 7.42
N ALA A 329 23.53 16.45 7.40
CA ALA A 329 23.41 17.27 8.60
C ALA A 329 22.03 17.12 9.27
N THR A 330 20.94 17.15 8.49
CA THR A 330 19.57 16.92 8.99
C THR A 330 19.41 15.56 9.67
N LEU A 331 19.98 14.50 9.09
CA LEU A 331 19.95 13.15 9.67
C LEU A 331 20.74 13.08 10.99
N THR A 332 21.91 13.70 11.03
CA THR A 332 22.72 13.80 12.25
C THR A 332 21.98 14.57 13.35
N GLU A 333 21.39 15.72 13.03
CA GLU A 333 20.58 16.52 13.96
C GLU A 333 19.35 15.77 14.46
N ALA A 334 18.73 14.95 13.60
CA ALA A 334 17.59 14.10 13.97
C ALA A 334 17.95 12.93 14.89
N GLY A 335 19.23 12.75 15.25
CA GLY A 335 19.67 11.68 16.16
C GLY A 335 19.87 10.33 15.48
N ALA A 336 20.09 10.30 14.16
CA ALA A 336 20.21 9.05 13.40
C ALA A 336 21.27 8.07 13.97
N CYS A 337 22.41 8.57 14.46
CA CYS A 337 23.45 7.72 15.07
C CYS A 337 22.92 6.91 16.26
N GLU A 338 22.16 7.55 17.16
CA GLU A 338 21.60 6.92 18.35
C GLU A 338 20.51 5.91 17.96
N VAL A 339 19.57 6.33 17.12
CA VAL A 339 18.45 5.50 16.65
C VAL A 339 18.95 4.22 15.97
N VAL A 340 19.95 4.34 15.08
CA VAL A 340 20.55 3.20 14.38
C VAL A 340 21.30 2.29 15.34
N GLY A 341 22.03 2.87 16.31
CA GLY A 341 22.69 2.12 17.37
C GLY A 341 21.72 1.31 18.24
N ASP A 342 20.57 1.89 18.58
CA ASP A 342 19.49 1.20 19.31
C ASP A 342 18.88 0.08 18.47
N GLY A 343 18.59 0.33 17.19
CA GLY A 343 18.07 -0.69 16.28
C GLY A 343 19.00 -1.90 16.18
N MET A 344 20.31 -1.65 16.14
CA MET A 344 21.32 -2.70 16.12
C MET A 344 21.35 -3.51 17.43
N ARG A 345 21.13 -2.87 18.59
CA ARG A 345 21.07 -3.55 19.90
C ARG A 345 19.81 -4.40 20.09
N ARG A 346 18.70 -4.04 19.45
CA ARG A 346 17.43 -4.80 19.51
C ARG A 346 17.48 -6.17 18.83
N GLY A 347 18.52 -6.45 18.04
CA GLY A 347 18.65 -7.73 17.35
C GLY A 347 17.67 -7.90 16.18
N LEU A 348 17.29 -6.80 15.52
CA LEU A 348 16.50 -6.83 14.27
C LEU A 348 17.20 -7.70 13.22
N LYS A 349 16.45 -8.46 12.42
CA LYS A 349 17.00 -9.37 11.38
C LYS A 349 17.35 -8.61 10.11
N VAL A 350 18.03 -7.48 10.27
CA VAL A 350 18.50 -6.64 9.16
C VAL A 350 20.00 -6.86 8.97
N ARG A 351 20.47 -6.79 7.72
CA ARG A 351 21.88 -6.99 7.39
C ARG A 351 22.74 -6.01 8.18
N ARG A 352 23.66 -6.53 9.00
CA ARG A 352 24.57 -5.72 9.82
C ARG A 352 25.35 -4.68 9.01
N SER A 353 25.68 -4.98 7.75
CA SER A 353 26.35 -4.05 6.84
C SER A 353 25.57 -2.75 6.57
N LEU A 354 24.23 -2.77 6.64
CA LEU A 354 23.42 -1.56 6.47
C LEU A 354 23.55 -0.63 7.69
N PHE A 355 23.49 -1.17 8.91
CA PHE A 355 23.76 -0.40 10.13
C PHE A 355 25.14 0.24 10.09
N CYS A 356 26.18 -0.56 9.82
CA CYS A 356 27.55 -0.08 9.74
C CYS A 356 27.72 0.96 8.60
N GLY A 357 27.03 0.77 7.47
CA GLY A 357 27.02 1.72 6.36
C GLY A 357 26.45 3.09 6.76
N VAL A 358 25.35 3.11 7.54
CA VAL A 358 24.77 4.35 8.09
C VAL A 358 25.72 5.03 9.06
N LEU A 359 26.26 4.29 10.03
CA LEU A 359 27.19 4.86 11.02
C LEU A 359 28.43 5.44 10.34
N ALA A 360 28.97 4.75 9.33
CA ALA A 360 30.12 5.24 8.55
C ALA A 360 29.79 6.50 7.75
N VAL A 361 28.68 6.53 6.99
CA VAL A 361 28.35 7.71 6.15
C VAL A 361 28.03 8.94 7.00
N LEU A 362 27.43 8.75 8.18
CA LEU A 362 27.12 9.83 9.12
C LEU A 362 28.31 10.21 10.02
N SER A 363 29.43 9.49 9.93
CA SER A 363 30.62 9.70 10.77
C SER A 363 30.33 9.51 12.27
N CYS A 364 29.45 8.57 12.60
CA CYS A 364 29.15 8.15 13.97
C CYS A 364 30.22 7.18 14.49
N SER A 365 30.35 7.08 15.82
CA SER A 365 31.08 5.97 16.44
C SER A 365 30.39 4.64 16.12
N ALA A 366 31.13 3.69 15.57
CA ALA A 366 30.64 2.35 15.26
C ALA A 366 31.14 1.33 16.29
N PRO A 367 30.34 0.30 16.65
CA PRO A 367 30.82 -0.79 17.47
C PRO A 367 31.91 -1.59 16.72
N PRO A 368 32.84 -2.28 17.39
CA PRO A 368 33.93 -3.04 16.75
C PRO A 368 33.50 -4.16 15.81
N SER A 369 32.21 -4.53 15.84
CA SER A 369 31.61 -5.49 14.91
C SER A 369 31.26 -4.89 13.54
N CYS A 370 31.41 -3.57 13.42
CA CYS A 370 31.59 -2.84 12.18
C CYS A 370 33.10 -2.66 11.98
#